data_AF-A0A1M5QB67-F1
#
_entry.id   AF-A0A1M5QB67-F1
#
_cell.length_a   1.000
_cell.length_b   1.000
_cell.length_c   1.000
_cell.angle_alpha   90.00
_cell.angle_beta   90.00
_cell.angle_gamma   90.00
#
_symmetry.space_group_name_H-M   'P 1'
#
loop_
_entity.id
_entity.type
_entity.pdbx_description
1 polymer ?
#
loop_
_entity_poly.entity_id
_entity_poly.type
_entity_poly.pdbx_seq_one_letter_code
_entity_poly.pdbx_strand_id
1 'polypeptide(L)'
;MDDRLASVLRVFGVQAALVSAAIHLFEGLPRLFVYLPRLSFRDPRPYLFVPSALLVVVLATLVVRGSHDRRLYSLSAGVLLTYSVGYTWWHLTDHGGLLPSHEVTDPVGEVIAHLAGDPIAFVSFAAQALGAAAFLVLFVADPRASGGDPSDGAALADRAGEE
;
A
#
# COMPACT_ATOMS: atom_id res chain seq x y z
N MET A 1 7.09 -20.66 -3.95
CA MET A 1 5.99 -20.45 -2.98
C MET A 1 4.86 -21.38 -3.37
N ASP A 2 4.25 -22.08 -2.42
CA ASP A 2 3.07 -22.90 -2.70
C ASP A 2 1.78 -22.05 -2.72
N ASP A 3 0.70 -22.66 -3.22
CA ASP A 3 -0.58 -21.98 -3.45
C ASP A 3 -1.27 -21.54 -2.16
N ARG A 4 -1.05 -22.29 -1.08
CA ARG A 4 -1.67 -22.00 0.22
C ARG A 4 -1.03 -20.76 0.82
N LEU A 5 0.31 -20.69 0.83
CA LEU A 5 1.06 -19.53 1.31
C LEU A 5 0.72 -18.29 0.47
N ALA A 6 0.65 -18.41 -0.86
CA ALA A 6 0.25 -17.31 -1.73
C ALA A 6 -1.16 -16.79 -1.38
N SER A 7 -2.11 -17.70 -1.16
CA SER A 7 -3.49 -17.34 -0.79
C SER A 7 -3.55 -16.66 0.58
N VAL A 8 -2.81 -17.16 1.56
CA VAL A 8 -2.70 -16.55 2.90
C VAL A 8 -2.11 -15.15 2.81
N LEU A 9 -1.03 -14.96 2.05
CA LEU A 9 -0.41 -13.64 1.86
C LEU A 9 -1.35 -12.66 1.15
N ARG A 10 -2.15 -13.11 0.19
CA ARG A 10 -3.15 -12.25 -0.47
C ARG A 10 -4.23 -11.82 0.50
N VAL A 11 -4.80 -12.75 1.27
CA VAL A 11 -5.81 -12.43 2.29
C VAL A 11 -5.24 -11.46 3.30
N PHE A 12 -4.04 -11.74 3.82
CA PHE A 12 -3.37 -10.89 4.80
C PHE A 12 -3.06 -9.50 4.24
N GLY A 13 -2.47 -9.43 3.05
CA GLY A 13 -2.14 -8.17 2.37
C GLY A 13 -3.38 -7.32 2.06
N VAL A 14 -4.47 -7.96 1.62
CA VAL A 14 -5.76 -7.29 1.40
C VAL A 14 -6.33 -6.74 2.71
N GLN A 15 -6.36 -7.54 3.79
CA GLN A 15 -6.87 -7.07 5.09
C GLN A 15 -6.05 -5.88 5.61
N ALA A 16 -4.73 -5.98 5.58
CA ALA A 16 -3.84 -4.91 6.00
C ALA A 16 -4.03 -3.64 5.15
N ALA A 17 -4.18 -3.78 3.84
CA ALA A 17 -4.46 -2.66 2.93
C ALA A 17 -5.82 -2.01 3.20
N LEU A 18 -6.87 -2.80 3.48
CA LEU A 18 -8.19 -2.28 3.82
C LEU A 18 -8.21 -1.56 5.17
N VAL A 19 -7.48 -2.05 6.17
CA VAL A 19 -7.29 -1.33 7.45
C VAL A 19 -6.60 0.01 7.22
N SER A 20 -5.50 0.01 6.44
CA SER A 20 -4.82 1.25 6.06
C SER A 20 -5.77 2.22 5.35
N ALA A 21 -6.53 1.75 4.35
CA ALA A 21 -7.49 2.58 3.62
C ALA A 21 -8.58 3.15 4.53
N ALA A 22 -9.11 2.35 5.46
CA ALA A 22 -10.14 2.79 6.40
C ALA A 22 -9.61 3.93 7.30
N ILE A 23 -8.38 3.82 7.82
CA ILE A 23 -7.78 4.88 8.65
C ILE A 23 -7.54 6.15 7.82
N HIS A 24 -7.00 6.03 6.61
CA HIS A 24 -6.78 7.18 5.73
C HIS A 24 -8.09 7.88 5.32
N LEU A 25 -9.18 7.13 5.11
CA LEU A 25 -10.50 7.71 4.87
C LEU A 25 -11.06 8.37 6.14
N PHE A 26 -10.91 7.73 7.30
CA PHE A 26 -11.34 8.29 8.58
C PHE A 26 -10.65 9.64 8.87
N GLU A 27 -9.34 9.72 8.63
CA GLU A 27 -8.55 10.94 8.78
C GLU A 27 -8.81 11.96 7.66
N GLY A 28 -8.90 11.50 6.41
CA GLY A 28 -8.96 12.36 5.24
C GLY A 28 -10.33 12.95 4.97
N LEU A 29 -11.40 12.15 5.09
CA LEU A 29 -12.74 12.53 4.62
C LEU A 29 -13.35 13.71 5.41
N PRO A 30 -13.31 13.74 6.76
CA PRO A 30 -13.81 14.89 7.50
C PRO A 30 -13.03 16.17 7.17
N ARG A 31 -11.71 16.07 7.03
CA ARG A 31 -10.86 17.20 6.65
C ARG A 31 -11.15 17.66 5.23
N LEU A 32 -11.44 16.76 4.30
CA LEU A 32 -11.80 17.11 2.94
C LEU A 32 -13.05 18.00 2.91
N PHE A 33 -14.08 17.68 3.70
CA PHE A 33 -15.27 18.53 3.83
C PHE A 33 -15.00 19.90 4.46
N VAL A 34 -13.90 20.05 5.19
CA VAL A 34 -13.43 21.34 5.70
C VAL A 34 -12.62 22.10 4.65
N TYR A 35 -11.61 21.49 4.05
CA TYR A 35 -10.67 22.22 3.19
C TYR A 35 -11.17 22.44 1.76
N LEU A 36 -11.92 21.49 1.20
CA LEU A 36 -12.37 21.54 -0.19
C LEU A 36 -13.28 22.75 -0.49
N PRO A 37 -14.32 23.07 0.31
CA PRO A 37 -15.18 24.24 0.04
C PRO A 37 -14.43 25.58 0.15
N ARG A 38 -13.29 25.58 0.86
CA ARG A 38 -12.44 26.77 1.06
C ARG A 38 -11.33 26.86 0.01
N LEU A 39 -11.20 25.88 -0.88
CA LEU A 39 -10.10 25.75 -1.84
C LEU A 39 -8.71 25.94 -1.18
N SER A 40 -8.55 25.43 0.04
CA SER A 40 -7.36 25.65 0.86
C SER A 40 -6.47 24.42 0.91
N PHE A 41 -5.19 24.59 0.55
CA PHE A 41 -4.18 23.52 0.58
C PHE A 41 -3.31 23.56 1.84
N ARG A 42 -3.77 24.24 2.91
CA ARG A 42 -3.02 24.34 4.17
C ARG A 42 -2.74 22.98 4.80
N ASP A 43 -3.67 22.02 4.64
CA ASP A 43 -3.46 20.63 4.98
C ASP A 43 -3.58 19.79 3.70
N PRO A 44 -2.46 19.24 3.16
CA PRO A 44 -2.50 18.47 1.92
C PRO A 44 -3.05 17.05 2.12
N ARG A 45 -3.10 16.53 3.36
CA ARG A 45 -3.50 15.16 3.67
C ARG A 45 -4.87 14.76 3.10
N PRO A 46 -5.98 15.50 3.27
CA PRO A 46 -7.28 15.10 2.71
C PRO A 46 -7.25 14.89 1.19
N TYR A 47 -6.49 15.71 0.46
CA TYR A 47 -6.36 15.64 -0.99
C TYR A 47 -5.54 14.44 -1.46
N LEU A 48 -4.66 13.92 -0.61
CA LEU A 48 -3.87 12.72 -0.89
C LEU A 48 -4.56 11.47 -0.37
N PHE A 49 -4.98 11.47 0.91
CA PHE A 49 -5.50 10.32 1.63
C PHE A 49 -6.79 9.79 1.03
N VAL A 50 -7.76 10.67 0.72
CA VAL A 50 -9.06 10.22 0.21
C VAL A 50 -8.94 9.51 -1.15
N PRO A 51 -8.37 10.11 -2.21
CA PRO A 51 -8.29 9.43 -3.50
C PRO A 51 -7.37 8.20 -3.46
N SER A 52 -6.26 8.26 -2.74
CA SER A 52 -5.35 7.11 -2.63
C SER A 52 -5.98 5.95 -1.84
N ALA A 53 -6.75 6.23 -0.79
CA ALA A 53 -7.42 5.17 -0.03
C ALA A 53 -8.53 4.51 -0.85
N LEU A 54 -9.27 5.29 -1.66
CA LEU A 54 -10.20 4.73 -2.64
C LEU A 54 -9.49 3.86 -3.68
N LEU A 55 -8.31 4.28 -4.15
CA LEU A 55 -7.47 3.43 -5.02
C LEU A 55 -7.09 2.12 -4.31
N VAL A 56 -6.67 2.16 -3.05
CA VAL A 56 -6.35 0.93 -2.28
C VAL A 56 -7.56 -0.01 -2.21
N VAL A 57 -8.78 0.51 -1.98
CA VAL A 57 -10.01 -0.29 -2.00
C VAL A 57 -10.25 -0.94 -3.35
N VAL A 58 -10.01 -0.21 -4.45
CA VAL A 58 -10.11 -0.75 -5.82
C VAL A 58 -9.10 -1.87 -6.03
N LEU A 59 -7.83 -1.66 -5.67
CA LEU A 59 -6.77 -2.67 -5.83
C LEU A 59 -7.06 -3.91 -5.01
N ALA A 60 -7.49 -3.75 -3.75
CA ALA A 60 -7.92 -4.84 -2.89
C ALA A 60 -9.09 -5.63 -3.52
N THR A 61 -10.07 -4.92 -4.09
CA THR A 61 -11.20 -5.55 -4.79
C THR A 61 -10.74 -6.37 -5.99
N LEU A 62 -9.79 -5.86 -6.79
CA LEU A 62 -9.23 -6.60 -7.93
C LEU A 62 -8.54 -7.90 -7.49
N VAL A 63 -7.74 -7.85 -6.42
CA VAL A 63 -7.08 -9.04 -5.84
C VAL A 63 -8.12 -10.07 -5.38
N VAL A 64 -9.17 -9.63 -4.66
CA VAL A 64 -10.24 -10.53 -4.18
C VAL A 64 -11.03 -11.14 -5.34
N ARG A 65 -11.21 -10.41 -6.45
CA ARG A 65 -11.91 -10.89 -7.65
C ARG A 65 -11.09 -11.85 -8.51
N GLY A 66 -9.86 -12.17 -8.10
CA GLY A 66 -9.03 -13.18 -8.76
C GLY A 66 -7.99 -12.61 -9.73
N SER A 67 -7.81 -11.29 -9.79
CA SER A 67 -6.71 -10.69 -10.55
C SER A 67 -5.40 -10.89 -9.81
N HIS A 68 -4.48 -11.64 -10.41
CA HIS A 68 -3.24 -12.08 -9.77
C HIS A 68 -2.05 -11.85 -10.69
N ASP A 69 -1.68 -10.58 -10.91
CA ASP A 69 -0.55 -10.21 -11.74
C ASP A 69 0.46 -9.35 -10.99
N ARG A 70 1.71 -9.37 -11.46
CA ARG A 70 2.81 -8.63 -10.85
C ARG A 70 2.56 -7.13 -10.76
N ARG A 71 1.87 -6.54 -11.74
CA ARG A 71 1.63 -5.08 -11.75
C ARG A 71 0.69 -4.71 -10.62
N LEU A 72 -0.38 -5.48 -10.43
CA LEU A 72 -1.32 -5.28 -9.33
C LEU A 72 -0.63 -5.35 -7.95
N TYR A 73 0.26 -6.33 -7.75
CA TYR A 73 1.03 -6.44 -6.50
C TYR A 73 2.01 -5.29 -6.31
N SER A 74 2.76 -4.92 -7.35
CA SER A 74 3.68 -3.78 -7.29
C SER A 74 2.96 -2.46 -7.03
N LEU A 75 1.79 -2.25 -7.63
CA LEU A 75 1.00 -1.05 -7.45
C LEU A 75 0.42 -0.98 -6.03
N SER A 76 -0.11 -2.11 -5.54
CA SER A 76 -0.62 -2.22 -4.16
C SER A 76 0.48 -1.95 -3.14
N ALA A 77 1.66 -2.56 -3.31
CA ALA A 77 2.82 -2.30 -2.47
C ALA A 77 3.29 -0.85 -2.56
N GLY A 78 3.36 -0.29 -3.78
CA GLY A 78 3.83 1.07 -4.02
C GLY A 78 2.95 2.13 -3.34
N VAL A 79 1.63 1.99 -3.41
CA VAL A 79 0.71 2.90 -2.71
C VAL A 79 0.89 2.82 -1.19
N LEU A 80 0.98 1.61 -0.62
CA LEU A 80 1.17 1.44 0.83
C LEU A 80 2.53 1.97 1.31
N LEU A 81 3.61 1.75 0.53
CA LEU A 81 4.92 2.31 0.82
C LEU A 81 4.93 3.83 0.73
N THR A 82 4.14 4.41 -0.20
CA THR A 82 4.00 5.87 -0.31
C THR A 82 3.40 6.47 0.95
N TYR A 83 2.49 5.78 1.64
CA TYR A 83 2.03 6.22 2.95
C TYR A 83 3.13 6.18 4.01
N SER A 84 4.02 5.17 4.00
CA SER A 84 5.13 5.09 4.98
C SER A 84 6.15 6.18 4.77
N VAL A 85 6.51 6.42 3.51
CA VAL A 85 7.41 7.52 3.13
C VAL A 85 6.74 8.86 3.43
N GLY A 86 5.46 9.02 3.11
CA GLY A 86 4.69 10.23 3.38
C GLY A 86 4.57 10.53 4.87
N TYR A 87 4.36 9.52 5.72
CA TYR A 87 4.36 9.66 7.17
C TYR A 87 5.73 10.14 7.70
N THR A 88 6.79 9.46 7.25
CA THR A 88 8.17 9.81 7.63
C THR A 88 8.49 11.23 7.22
N TRP A 89 8.22 11.58 5.96
CA TRP A 89 8.37 12.93 5.45
C TRP A 89 7.60 13.95 6.28
N TRP A 90 6.30 13.72 6.48
CA TRP A 90 5.41 14.62 7.20
C TRP A 90 5.95 14.97 8.59
N HIS A 91 6.46 13.99 9.34
CA HIS A 91 6.97 14.22 10.68
C HIS A 91 8.37 14.84 10.70
N LEU A 92 9.26 14.44 9.79
CA LEU A 92 10.61 15.03 9.71
C LEU A 92 10.63 16.45 9.14
N THR A 93 9.59 16.86 8.39
CA THR A 93 9.50 18.18 7.76
C THR A 93 8.45 19.08 8.42
N ASP A 94 8.22 18.92 9.72
CA ASP A 94 7.33 19.79 10.50
C ASP A 94 5.91 19.93 9.91
N HIS A 95 5.29 18.79 9.57
CA HIS A 95 3.90 18.69 9.12
C HIS A 95 3.64 19.28 7.72
N GLY A 96 4.53 19.01 6.77
CA GLY A 96 4.31 19.28 5.35
C GLY A 96 5.24 20.30 4.69
N GLY A 97 6.33 20.69 5.36
CA GLY A 97 7.44 21.41 4.74
C GLY A 97 8.14 20.61 3.62
N LEU A 98 8.92 21.29 2.77
CA LEU A 98 9.78 20.63 1.79
C LEU A 98 11.13 20.19 2.35
N LEU A 99 11.55 20.82 3.45
CA LEU A 99 12.77 20.53 4.18
C LEU A 99 12.44 20.61 5.68
N PRO A 100 13.18 19.88 6.53
CA PRO A 100 13.10 20.07 7.98
C PRO A 100 13.34 21.54 8.33
N SER A 101 12.50 22.12 9.19
CA SER A 101 12.75 23.47 9.73
C SER A 101 13.63 23.45 10.98
N HIS A 102 13.98 22.25 11.44
CA HIS A 102 14.84 21.98 12.59
C HIS A 102 15.94 20.97 12.24
N GLU A 103 16.95 20.87 13.09
CA GLU A 103 18.03 19.89 12.93
C GLU A 103 17.55 18.49 13.30
N VAL A 104 17.57 17.56 12.36
CA VAL A 104 17.18 16.15 12.56
C VAL A 104 18.43 15.32 12.82
N THR A 105 18.81 15.16 14.10
CA THR A 105 19.99 14.37 14.49
C THR A 105 19.71 12.86 14.57
N ASP A 106 18.47 12.46 14.87
CA ASP A 106 18.03 11.05 14.91
C ASP A 106 16.67 10.88 14.21
N PRO A 107 16.67 10.76 12.85
CA PRO A 107 15.43 10.66 12.08
C PRO A 107 14.58 9.45 12.46
N VAL A 108 15.21 8.32 12.80
CA VAL A 108 14.50 7.08 13.13
C VAL A 108 13.88 7.20 14.51
N GLY A 109 14.62 7.69 15.50
CA GLY A 109 14.12 7.93 16.85
C GLY A 109 12.93 8.90 16.85
N GLU A 110 12.97 9.94 16.02
CA GLU A 110 11.88 10.90 15.91
C GLU A 110 10.59 10.29 15.34
N VAL A 111 10.70 9.48 14.27
CA VAL A 111 9.55 8.74 13.70
C VAL A 111 8.98 7.76 14.72
N ILE A 112 9.84 7.02 15.44
CA ILE A 112 9.41 6.09 16.48
C ILE A 112 8.71 6.81 17.63
N ALA A 113 9.21 7.98 18.05
CA ALA A 113 8.59 8.78 19.10
C ALA A 113 7.17 9.23 18.70
N HIS A 114 6.97 9.65 17.45
CA HIS A 114 5.64 9.99 16.94
C HIS A 114 4.71 8.78 16.90
N LEU A 115 5.18 7.62 16.44
CA LEU A 115 4.39 6.38 16.45
C LEU A 115 4.02 5.95 17.87
N ALA A 116 4.92 6.11 18.84
CA ALA A 116 4.65 5.78 20.23
C ALA A 116 3.63 6.73 20.89
N GLY A 117 3.56 7.98 20.43
CA GLY A 117 2.63 8.99 20.91
C GLY A 117 1.23 8.95 20.29
N ASP A 118 1.06 8.27 19.15
CA ASP A 118 -0.21 8.21 18.41
C ASP A 118 -0.56 6.76 18.03
N PRO A 119 -1.47 6.12 18.80
CA PRO A 119 -1.90 4.74 18.53
C PRO A 119 -2.53 4.54 17.14
N ILE A 120 -3.22 5.54 16.60
CA ILE A 120 -3.86 5.43 15.28
C ILE A 120 -2.77 5.46 14.21
N ALA A 121 -1.80 6.37 14.33
CA ALA A 121 -0.64 6.40 13.44
C ALA A 121 0.15 5.09 13.50
N PHE A 122 0.37 4.53 14.70
CA PHE A 122 1.03 3.24 14.86
C PHE A 122 0.31 2.12 14.11
N VAL A 123 -1.01 1.98 14.31
CA VAL A 123 -1.81 0.94 13.63
C VAL A 123 -1.79 1.16 12.12
N SER A 124 -1.93 2.40 11.65
CA SER A 124 -1.85 2.72 10.21
C SER A 124 -0.51 2.33 9.62
N PHE A 125 0.59 2.75 10.26
CA PHE A 125 1.95 2.48 9.81
C PHE A 125 2.28 0.98 9.81
N ALA A 126 1.83 0.24 10.83
CA ALA A 126 1.98 -1.20 10.88
C ALA A 126 1.17 -1.88 9.75
N ALA A 127 -0.09 -1.49 9.55
CA ALA A 127 -0.95 -2.07 8.52
C ALA A 127 -0.38 -1.87 7.10
N GLN A 128 0.02 -0.65 6.76
CA GLN A 128 0.62 -0.36 5.45
C GLN A 128 1.97 -1.06 5.25
N ALA A 129 2.82 -1.15 6.29
CA ALA A 129 4.11 -1.85 6.19
C ALA A 129 3.93 -3.36 5.99
N LEU A 130 3.03 -3.98 6.76
CA LEU A 130 2.71 -5.40 6.65
C LEU A 130 2.03 -5.74 5.31
N GLY A 131 1.09 -4.90 4.87
CA GLY A 131 0.45 -5.05 3.56
C GLY A 131 1.44 -4.90 2.41
N ALA A 132 2.32 -3.90 2.46
CA ALA A 132 3.37 -3.71 1.48
C ALA A 132 4.31 -4.92 1.43
N ALA A 133 4.77 -5.41 2.58
CA ALA A 133 5.63 -6.59 2.66
C ALA A 133 4.96 -7.82 2.03
N ALA A 134 3.67 -8.07 2.33
CA ALA A 134 2.93 -9.19 1.75
C ALA A 134 2.84 -9.09 0.22
N PHE A 135 2.51 -7.91 -0.32
CA PHE A 135 2.44 -7.70 -1.77
C PHE A 135 3.81 -7.75 -2.45
N LEU A 136 4.88 -7.30 -1.80
CA LEU A 136 6.25 -7.44 -2.33
C LEU A 136 6.69 -8.91 -2.38
N VAL A 137 6.37 -9.71 -1.35
CA VAL A 137 6.62 -11.15 -1.37
C VAL A 137 5.86 -11.81 -2.52
N LEU A 138 4.58 -11.47 -2.71
CA LEU A 138 3.79 -11.96 -3.84
C LEU A 138 4.38 -11.52 -5.19
N PHE A 139 4.80 -10.26 -5.32
CA PHE A 139 5.43 -9.73 -6.53
C PHE A 139 6.67 -10.54 -6.95
N VAL A 140 7.52 -10.91 -5.97
CA VAL A 140 8.76 -11.66 -6.23
C VAL A 140 8.49 -13.15 -6.44
N ALA A 141 7.65 -13.76 -5.60
CA ALA A 141 7.62 -15.21 -5.42
C ALA A 141 6.37 -15.92 -5.97
N ASP A 142 5.36 -15.20 -6.45
CA ASP A 142 4.14 -15.80 -7.00
C ASP A 142 4.31 -16.22 -8.47
N PRO A 143 4.29 -17.54 -8.78
CA PRO A 143 4.44 -18.02 -10.15
C PRO A 143 3.29 -17.58 -11.07
N ARG A 144 2.06 -17.47 -10.54
CA ARG A 144 0.87 -17.08 -11.31
C ARG A 144 0.94 -15.63 -11.78
N ALA A 145 1.65 -14.80 -11.03
CA ALA A 145 1.78 -13.38 -11.31
C ALA A 145 2.61 -13.07 -12.57
N SER A 146 3.36 -14.06 -13.08
CA SER A 146 4.22 -13.93 -14.26
C SER A 146 3.53 -14.32 -15.57
N GLY A 147 2.24 -14.70 -15.55
CA GLY A 147 1.47 -15.03 -16.75
C GLY A 147 1.73 -16.41 -17.35
N GLY A 148 2.46 -17.29 -16.65
CA GLY A 148 2.57 -18.69 -17.07
C GLY A 148 1.36 -19.48 -16.58
N ASP A 149 0.35 -19.65 -17.43
CA ASP A 149 -0.56 -20.77 -17.24
C ASP A 149 0.23 -22.06 -17.56
N PRO A 150 0.35 -23.02 -16.64
CA PRO A 150 0.99 -24.31 -16.94
C PRO A 150 0.40 -25.00 -18.18
N SER A 151 -0.84 -24.68 -18.54
CA SER A 151 -1.52 -25.19 -19.74
C SER A 151 -0.91 -24.69 -21.05
N ASP A 152 -0.33 -23.48 -21.08
CA ASP A 152 0.32 -22.92 -22.27
C ASP A 152 1.61 -23.69 -22.61
N GLY A 153 2.38 -24.09 -21.59
CA GLY A 153 3.59 -24.89 -21.76
C GLY A 153 3.30 -26.32 -22.25
N ALA A 154 2.22 -26.93 -21.75
CA ALA A 154 1.78 -28.25 -22.20
C ALA A 154 1.21 -28.22 -23.63
N ALA A 155 0.42 -27.21 -23.98
CA ALA A 155 -0.14 -27.03 -25.32
C ALA A 155 0.93 -26.72 -26.38
N LEU A 156 2.01 -26.03 -26.00
CA LEU A 156 3.16 -25.78 -26.88
C LEU A 156 4.03 -27.04 -27.09
N ALA A 157 4.17 -27.88 -26.06
CA ALA A 157 4.90 -29.14 -26.15
C ALA A 157 4.15 -30.19 -26.99
N ASP A 158 2.82 -30.24 -26.90
CA ASP A 158 1.96 -31.15 -27.66
C ASP A 158 2.05 -30.85 -29.18
N ARG A 159 1.99 -29.56 -29.56
CA ARG A 159 2.14 -29.14 -30.97
C ARG A 159 3.53 -29.35 -31.55
N ALA A 160 4.57 -29.39 -30.72
CA ALA A 160 5.94 -29.64 -31.17
C ALA A 160 6.24 -31.14 -31.36
N GLY A 161 5.37 -32.03 -30.86
CA GLY A 161 5.47 -33.48 -31.06
C GLY A 161 4.73 -34.00 -32.30
N GLU A 162 3.98 -33.13 -32.98
CA GLU A 162 3.18 -33.47 -34.18
C GLU A 162 3.85 -33.08 -35.51
N GLU A 163 5.04 -32.46 -35.50
CA GLU A 163 5.87 -32.16 -36.69
C GLU A 163 7.05 -33.13 -36.85
#